data_AF-A0A967SJ45-F1
#
_entry.id   AF-A0A967SJ45-F1
#
_cell.length_a   1.000
_cell.length_b   1.000
_cell.length_c   1.000
_cell.angle_alpha   90.00
_cell.angle_beta   90.00
_cell.angle_gamma   90.00
#
_symmetry.space_group_name_H-M   'P 1'
#
loop_
_entity.id
_entity.type
_entity.pdbx_description
1 polymer ?
#
loop_
_entity_poly.entity_id
_entity_poly.type
_entity_poly.pdbx_seq_one_letter_code
_entity_poly.pdbx_strand_id
1 'polypeptide(L)' 'MADKYDVVVIGGGPGGYVAAIRAAQLGMKVACVEAQKLGGVCNNWGCIPTKAMLESAKYARKAADLAAYGVKVGDI' A
#
# COMPACT_ATOMS: atom_id res chain seq x y z
N MET A 1 -5.89 22.15 -26.67
CA MET A 1 -6.37 20.97 -27.42
C MET A 1 -6.37 19.81 -26.44
N ALA A 2 -7.42 18.99 -26.38
CA ALA A 2 -7.43 17.84 -25.48
C ALA A 2 -6.43 16.78 -25.98
N ASP A 3 -5.57 16.30 -25.09
CA ASP A 3 -4.69 15.17 -25.38
C ASP A 3 -5.54 13.93 -25.69
N LYS A 4 -5.29 13.30 -26.84
CA LYS A 4 -5.85 11.97 -27.13
C LYS A 4 -5.08 10.92 -26.34
N TYR A 5 -5.82 10.02 -25.70
CA TYR A 5 -5.32 8.83 -25.00
C TYR A 5 -6.07 7.61 -25.54
N ASP A 6 -5.38 6.48 -25.63
CA ASP A 6 -5.98 5.21 -26.04
C ASP A 6 -6.72 4.56 -24.86
N VAL A 7 -6.22 4.76 -23.64
CA VAL A 7 -6.82 4.25 -22.39
C VAL A 7 -6.77 5.32 -21.30
N VAL A 8 -7.88 5.49 -20.59
CA VAL A 8 -7.95 6.30 -19.37
C VAL A 8 -8.37 5.41 -18.20
N VAL A 9 -7.53 5.34 -17.17
CA VAL A 9 -7.81 4.60 -15.93
C VAL A 9 -8.20 5.59 -14.84
N ILE A 10 -9.38 5.40 -14.24
CA ILE A 10 -9.86 6.21 -13.12
C ILE A 10 -9.66 5.40 -11.83
N GLY A 11 -8.82 5.92 -10.94
CA GLY A 11 -8.39 5.29 -9.69
C GLY A 11 -7.00 4.68 -9.83
N GLY A 12 -6.03 5.21 -9.09
CA GLY A 12 -4.64 4.77 -9.04
C GLY A 12 -4.38 3.71 -7.96
N GLY A 13 -5.37 2.84 -7.71
CA GLY A 13 -5.25 1.71 -6.79
C GLY A 13 -4.52 0.49 -7.37
N PRO A 14 -4.34 -0.60 -6.61
CA PRO A 14 -3.57 -1.77 -7.04
C PRO A 14 -4.05 -2.40 -8.36
N GLY A 15 -5.35 -2.35 -8.66
CA GLY A 15 -5.84 -2.74 -9.99
C GLY A 15 -5.57 -1.68 -11.07
N GLY A 16 -5.80 -0.41 -10.73
CA GLY A 16 -5.77 0.69 -11.69
C GLY A 16 -4.37 1.06 -12.16
N TYR A 17 -3.42 1.31 -11.26
CA TYR A 17 -2.06 1.65 -11.70
C TYR A 17 -1.39 0.47 -12.43
N VAL A 18 -1.69 -0.78 -12.03
CA VAL A 18 -1.17 -1.98 -12.71
C VAL A 18 -1.75 -2.10 -14.12
N ALA A 19 -3.06 -1.89 -14.28
CA ALA A 19 -3.70 -1.88 -15.61
C ALA A 19 -3.14 -0.76 -16.49
N ALA A 20 -2.94 0.44 -15.93
CA ALA A 20 -2.37 1.57 -16.65
C ALA A 20 -0.94 1.29 -17.12
N ILE A 21 -0.09 0.75 -16.24
CA ILE A 21 1.28 0.33 -16.58
C ILE A 21 1.25 -0.73 -17.67
N ARG A 22 0.37 -1.74 -17.54
CA ARG A 22 0.30 -2.82 -18.53
C ARG A 22 -0.15 -2.32 -19.90
N ALA A 23 -1.11 -1.41 -19.95
CA ALA A 23 -1.55 -0.80 -21.20
C ALA A 23 -0.42 0.02 -21.85
N ALA A 24 0.34 0.79 -21.06
CA ALA A 24 1.49 1.54 -21.55
C ALA A 24 2.60 0.63 -22.10
N GLN A 25 2.87 -0.51 -21.44
CA GLN A 25 3.83 -1.51 -21.92
C GLN A 25 3.40 -2.16 -23.25
N LEU A 26 2.11 -2.15 -23.57
CA LEU A 26 1.58 -2.64 -24.85
C LEU A 26 1.58 -1.54 -25.94
N GLY A 27 2.18 -0.38 -25.67
CA GLY A 27 2.36 0.71 -26.64
C GLY A 27 1.21 1.72 -26.71
N MET A 28 0.23 1.64 -25.81
CA MET A 28 -0.88 2.58 -25.74
C MET A 28 -0.47 3.88 -25.04
N LYS A 29 -1.00 5.03 -25.47
CA LYS A 29 -0.91 6.29 -24.73
C LYS A 29 -1.96 6.28 -23.62
N VAL A 30 -1.53 6.16 -22.37
CA VAL A 30 -2.41 5.94 -21.21
C VAL A 30 -2.42 7.14 -20.28
N ALA A 31 -3.61 7.51 -19.78
CA ALA A 31 -3.77 8.40 -18.63
C ALA A 31 -4.23 7.59 -17.42
N CYS A 32 -3.62 7.81 -16.25
CA CYS A 32 -4.08 7.27 -14.97
C CYS A 32 -4.42 8.46 -14.06
N VAL A 33 -5.66 8.52 -13.58
CA VAL A 33 -6.18 9.65 -12.80
C VAL A 33 -6.49 9.16 -11.38
N GLU A 34 -5.92 9.82 -10.39
CA GLU A 34 -6.16 9.56 -8.97
C GLU A 34 -6.46 10.90 -8.28
N ALA A 35 -7.46 10.91 -7.40
CA ALA A 35 -7.88 12.11 -6.69
C ALA A 35 -6.95 12.43 -5.51
N GLN A 36 -6.38 11.41 -4.89
CA GLN A 36 -5.51 11.54 -3.72
C GLN A 36 -4.13 10.88 -3.94
N LYS A 37 -3.77 9.91 -3.07
CA LYS A 37 -2.48 9.22 -3.13
C LYS A 37 -2.55 8.01 -4.05
N LEU A 38 -1.54 7.87 -4.91
CA LEU A 38 -1.30 6.65 -5.67
C LEU A 38 -1.13 5.45 -4.75
N GLY A 39 -1.54 4.27 -5.24
CA GLY A 39 -1.53 3.01 -4.50
C GLY A 39 -2.89 2.64 -3.87
N GLY A 40 -3.87 3.56 -3.87
CA GLY A 40 -5.23 3.32 -3.41
C GLY A 40 -5.32 2.86 -1.95
N VAL A 41 -6.44 2.23 -1.60
CA VAL A 41 -6.73 1.80 -0.22
C VAL A 41 -5.68 0.82 0.30
N CYS A 42 -5.36 -0.24 -0.47
CA CYS A 42 -4.44 -1.29 -0.02
C CYS A 42 -3.11 -0.74 0.50
N ASN A 43 -2.49 0.18 -0.24
CA ASN A 43 -1.19 0.75 0.09
C ASN A 43 -1.27 1.83 1.18
N ASN A 44 -2.27 2.71 1.11
CA ASN A 44 -2.26 3.92 1.93
C ASN A 44 -3.07 3.78 3.23
N TRP A 45 -4.12 2.97 3.24
CA TRP A 45 -5.10 2.92 4.35
C TRP A 45 -5.61 1.51 4.69
N GLY A 46 -5.08 0.47 4.05
CA GLY A 46 -5.62 -0.88 4.10
C GLY A 46 -4.56 -1.89 4.50
N CYS A 47 -4.37 -2.91 3.65
CA CYS A 47 -3.56 -4.09 3.98
C CYS A 47 -2.12 -3.74 4.40
N ILE A 48 -1.44 -2.84 3.68
CA ILE A 48 -0.03 -2.54 3.97
C ILE A 48 0.15 -1.90 5.37
N PRO A 49 -0.50 -0.76 5.70
CA PRO A 49 -0.32 -0.15 7.02
C PRO A 49 -0.84 -1.05 8.15
N THR A 50 -1.96 -1.76 7.93
CA THR A 50 -2.52 -2.64 8.97
C THR A 50 -1.63 -3.84 9.26
N LYS A 51 -0.93 -4.41 8.26
CA LYS A 51 0.04 -5.49 8.49
C LYS A 51 1.30 -4.99 9.20
N ALA A 52 1.78 -3.79 8.90
CA ALA A 52 2.88 -3.19 9.65
C ALA A 52 2.51 -2.99 11.13
N MET A 53 1.33 -2.43 11.41
CA MET A 53 0.84 -2.24 12.77
C MET A 53 0.64 -3.57 13.51
N LEU A 54 0.08 -4.58 12.83
CA LEU A 54 -0.11 -5.91 13.40
C LEU A 54 1.22 -6.54 13.82
N GLU A 55 2.28 -6.37 13.02
CA GLU A 55 3.60 -6.90 13.36
C GLU A 55 4.21 -6.19 14.57
N SER A 56 4.12 -4.86 14.64
CA SER A 56 4.51 -4.10 15.83
C SER A 56 3.77 -4.57 17.09
N ALA A 57 2.47 -4.83 16.98
CA ALA A 57 1.67 -5.34 18.09
C ALA A 57 2.11 -6.74 18.55
N LYS A 58 2.53 -7.62 17.63
CA LYS A 58 3.09 -8.94 18.00
C LYS A 58 4.39 -8.79 18.79
N TYR A 59 5.26 -7.86 18.41
CA TYR A 59 6.50 -7.61 19.15
C TYR A 59 6.21 -7.05 20.54
N ALA A 60 5.28 -6.11 20.67
CA ALA A 60 4.87 -5.58 21.98
C ALA A 60 4.32 -6.69 22.88
N ARG A 61 3.46 -7.57 22.35
CA ARG A 61 2.95 -8.73 23.09
C ARG A 61 4.07 -9.68 23.49
N LYS A 62 4.95 -10.02 22.56
CA LYS A 62 6.09 -10.90 22.84
C LYS A 62 6.98 -10.31 23.94
N ALA A 63 7.24 -9.01 23.90
CA ALA A 63 8.03 -8.31 24.91
C ALA A 63 7.39 -8.40 26.31
N ALA A 64 6.06 -8.33 26.40
CA ALA A 64 5.34 -8.51 27.67
C ALA A 64 5.50 -9.94 28.23
N ASP A 65 5.53 -10.96 27.37
CA ASP A 65 5.64 -12.37 27.77
C ASP A 65 7.09 -12.78 28.13
N LEU A 66 8.10 -11.98 27.77
CA LEU A 66 9.52 -12.30 27.97
C LEU A 66 9.94 -12.39 29.44
N ALA A 67 9.19 -11.78 30.37
CA ALA A 67 9.45 -11.86 31.80
C ALA A 67 9.43 -13.31 32.33
N ALA A 68 8.59 -14.18 31.74
CA ALA A 68 8.54 -15.61 32.09
C ALA A 68 9.85 -16.36 31.77
N TYR A 69 10.68 -15.79 30.90
CA TYR A 69 11.98 -16.32 30.51
C TYR A 69 13.15 -15.58 31.22
N GLY A 70 12.86 -14.75 32.22
CA GLY A 70 13.87 -14.00 32.97
C GLY A 70 14.44 -12.78 32.24
N VAL A 71 13.86 -12.39 31.10
CA VAL A 71 14.28 -11.21 30.34
C VAL A 71 13.52 -9.98 30.83
N LYS A 72 14.25 -8.94 31.23
CA LYS A 72 13.69 -7.65 31.63
C LYS A 72 13.68 -6.69 30.45
N VAL A 73 12.52 -6.12 30.15
CA VAL A 73 12.36 -5.09 29.13
C VAL A 73 12.33 -3.73 29.84
N GLY A 74 13.07 -2.75 29.31
CA GLY A 74 13.06 -1.38 29.83
C GLY A 74 11.74 -0.66 29.56
N ASP A 75 11.62 0.58 30.01
CA ASP A 75 10.42 1.39 29.77
C ASP A 75 10.20 1.57 28.25
N ILE A 76 8.99 1.21 27.79
CA ILE A 76 8.51 1.36 26.41
C ILE A 76 7.50 2.51 26.38
#